data_AF-A0A3D9ZW25-F1
#
_entry.id   AF-A0A3D9ZW25-F1
#
_cell.length_a   1.000
_cell.length_b   1.000
_cell.length_c   1.000
_cell.angle_alpha   90.00
_cell.angle_beta   90.00
_cell.angle_gamma   90.00
#
_symmetry.space_group_name_H-M   'P 1'
#
loop_
_entity.id
_entity.type
_entity.pdbx_description
1 polymer ?
#
loop_
_entity_poly.entity_id
_entity_poly.type
_entity_poly.pdbx_seq_one_letter_code
_entity_poly.pdbx_strand_id
1 'polypeptide(L)'
;MLAASEVAVVPYMPILKGRAGELTALDHLPETQVGCILPILEVVPKTIDPIKDAYRFAERARDRLPAGPVGIDVRYLADPETGWRRPIRDIVDDLGCFDIRALPVVHPTDPPERLRDHGDAARDNGGRAIVRLGADRGRPDDDLTDDLLVRLDQHVRVAVEQCDLVLDMSSVLSDGQVTAAEPLARKCVSWARRQPWGSITVAAGSMPDAVGDRESPTDDRVAG
;
A
#
# COMPACT_ATOMS: atom_id res chain seq x y z
N MET A 1 -12.23 -30.90 -22.00
CA MET A 1 -11.69 -29.55 -22.19
C MET A 1 -11.56 -28.94 -20.81
N LEU A 2 -10.40 -29.12 -20.17
CA LEU A 2 -10.12 -28.53 -18.85
C LEU A 2 -9.89 -27.05 -19.07
N ALA A 3 -10.68 -26.19 -18.44
CA ALA A 3 -10.39 -24.76 -18.37
C ALA A 3 -8.98 -24.63 -17.77
N ALA A 4 -8.09 -23.96 -18.49
CA ALA A 4 -6.82 -23.54 -17.92
C ALA A 4 -7.17 -22.72 -16.68
N SER A 5 -6.76 -23.19 -15.49
CA SER A 5 -6.75 -22.34 -14.30
C SER A 5 -5.90 -21.15 -14.65
N GLU A 6 -6.54 -19.99 -14.79
CA GLU A 6 -5.88 -18.71 -14.87
C GLU A 6 -5.04 -18.59 -13.59
N VAL A 7 -3.72 -18.66 -13.73
CA VAL A 7 -2.82 -18.47 -12.59
C VAL A 7 -3.04 -17.03 -12.16
N ALA A 8 -3.70 -16.84 -11.02
CA ALA A 8 -3.90 -15.52 -10.44
C ALA A 8 -2.52 -14.87 -10.28
N VAL A 9 -2.25 -13.83 -11.07
CA VAL A 9 -1.02 -13.07 -10.97
C VAL A 9 -1.13 -12.27 -9.66
N VAL A 10 -0.29 -12.61 -8.68
CA VAL A 10 -0.15 -11.79 -7.47
C VAL A 10 0.52 -10.48 -7.91
N PRO A 11 -0.15 -9.33 -7.79
CA PRO A 11 0.41 -8.08 -8.27
C PRO A 11 1.62 -7.69 -7.42
N TYR A 12 2.61 -7.08 -8.06
CA TYR A 12 3.69 -6.42 -7.34
C TYR A 12 3.13 -5.19 -6.60
N MET A 13 3.41 -5.06 -5.30
CA MET A 13 2.87 -3.98 -4.46
C MET A 13 3.99 -2.99 -4.04
N PRO A 14 4.39 -2.04 -4.90
CA PRO A 14 5.36 -1.03 -4.51
C PRO A 14 4.75 -0.10 -3.46
N ILE A 15 5.50 0.18 -2.39
CA ILE A 15 5.12 1.15 -1.36
C ILE A 15 5.82 2.47 -1.68
N LEU A 16 5.03 3.48 -2.04
CA LEU A 16 5.48 4.78 -2.55
C LEU A 16 5.03 5.90 -1.62
N LYS A 17 5.76 7.01 -1.57
CA LYS A 17 5.46 8.18 -0.73
C LYS A 17 4.41 9.14 -1.33
N GLY A 18 3.73 8.74 -2.41
CA GLY A 18 2.75 9.59 -3.12
C GLY A 18 3.32 10.94 -3.59
N ARG A 19 4.63 11.00 -3.85
CA ARG A 19 5.30 12.22 -4.30
C ARG A 19 5.07 12.44 -5.79
N ALA A 20 5.24 13.68 -6.25
CA ALA A 20 4.97 14.05 -7.63
C ALA A 20 5.73 13.18 -8.64
N GLY A 21 7.02 12.92 -8.40
CA GLY A 21 7.82 12.04 -9.28
C GLY A 21 7.35 10.58 -9.31
N GLU A 22 6.85 10.05 -8.18
CA GLU A 22 6.31 8.69 -8.11
C GLU A 22 4.96 8.59 -8.84
N LEU A 23 4.09 9.59 -8.68
CA LEU A 23 2.83 9.66 -9.42
C LEU A 23 3.07 9.82 -10.92
N THR A 24 4.05 10.64 -11.32
CA THR A 24 4.46 10.72 -12.73
C THR A 24 5.00 9.39 -13.24
N ALA A 25 5.77 8.64 -12.44
CA ALA A 25 6.22 7.32 -12.86
C ALA A 25 5.06 6.33 -13.05
N LEU A 26 4.03 6.39 -12.19
CA LEU A 26 2.82 5.57 -12.33
C LEU A 26 2.01 5.93 -13.59
N ASP A 27 1.89 7.21 -13.89
CA ASP A 27 1.22 7.74 -15.10
C ASP A 27 1.87 7.25 -16.40
N HIS A 28 3.18 6.98 -16.38
CA HIS A 28 3.94 6.50 -17.53
C HIS A 28 4.04 4.97 -17.60
N LEU A 29 3.30 4.23 -16.77
CA LEU A 29 3.30 2.78 -16.85
C LEU A 29 2.68 2.31 -18.17
N PRO A 30 3.35 1.39 -18.89
CA PRO A 30 2.74 0.73 -20.04
C PRO A 30 1.43 0.04 -19.63
N GLU A 31 0.41 0.07 -20.49
CA GLU A 31 -0.89 -0.58 -20.23
C GLU A 31 -0.73 -2.07 -19.85
N THR A 32 0.26 -2.75 -20.45
CA THR A 32 0.59 -4.15 -20.16
C THR A 32 1.10 -4.41 -18.74
N GLN A 33 1.50 -3.36 -18.01
CA GLN A 33 2.01 -3.43 -16.64
C GLN A 33 1.00 -2.99 -15.59
N VAL A 34 -0.06 -2.26 -15.97
CA VAL A 34 -1.07 -1.75 -15.04
C VAL A 34 -1.73 -2.87 -14.24
N GLY A 35 -2.12 -3.97 -14.90
CA GLY A 35 -2.72 -5.13 -14.22
C GLY A 35 -1.74 -5.96 -13.39
N CYS A 36 -0.44 -5.70 -13.48
CA CYS A 36 0.61 -6.44 -12.79
C CYS A 36 1.05 -5.76 -11.49
N ILE A 37 0.56 -4.56 -11.20
CA ILE A 37 0.93 -3.80 -10.01
C ILE A 37 -0.30 -3.37 -9.20
N LEU A 38 -0.10 -3.23 -7.89
CA LEU A 38 -1.06 -2.61 -6.97
C LEU A 38 -0.26 -1.67 -6.06
N PRO A 39 -0.01 -0.42 -6.50
CA PRO A 39 0.81 0.51 -5.73
C PRO A 39 0.12 0.89 -4.43
N ILE A 40 0.88 0.97 -3.34
CA ILE A 40 0.45 1.52 -2.06
C ILE A 40 1.05 2.92 -1.92
N LEU A 41 0.20 3.92 -1.79
CA LEU A 41 0.58 5.32 -1.70
C LEU A 41 0.42 5.82 -0.27
N GLU A 42 1.55 6.12 0.36
CA GLU A 42 1.60 6.79 1.65
C GLU A 42 1.36 8.28 1.48
N VAL A 43 0.34 8.80 2.15
CA VAL A 43 -0.03 10.21 2.09
C VAL A 43 0.81 10.98 3.09
N VAL A 44 1.90 11.58 2.60
CA VAL A 44 2.83 12.34 3.44
C VAL A 44 2.27 13.75 3.74
N PRO A 45 2.14 14.14 5.02
CA PRO A 45 1.64 15.47 5.39
C PRO A 45 2.59 16.57 4.90
N LYS A 46 2.00 17.70 4.50
CA LYS A 46 2.71 18.94 4.14
C LYS A 46 2.28 20.11 5.01
N THR A 47 1.20 19.95 5.75
CA THR A 47 0.63 20.95 6.64
C THR A 47 0.23 20.28 7.95
N ILE A 48 -0.24 21.09 8.90
CA ILE A 48 -0.86 20.59 10.14
C ILE A 48 -2.33 20.19 9.95
N ASP A 49 -2.91 20.48 8.79
CA ASP A 49 -4.32 20.21 8.48
C ASP A 49 -4.42 18.92 7.66
N PRO A 50 -4.80 17.79 8.28
CA PRO A 50 -4.85 16.50 7.59
C PRO A 50 -5.92 16.45 6.49
N ILE A 51 -7.00 17.23 6.62
CA ILE A 51 -8.07 17.29 5.61
C ILE A 51 -7.58 18.03 4.37
N LYS A 52 -6.83 19.12 4.56
CA LYS A 52 -6.21 19.85 3.45
C LYS A 52 -5.17 19.00 2.71
N ASP A 53 -4.39 18.20 3.44
CA ASP A 53 -3.40 17.32 2.81
C ASP A 53 -4.05 16.13 2.08
N ALA A 54 -5.15 15.58 2.62
CA ALA A 54 -5.98 14.58 1.95
C ALA A 54 -6.53 15.10 0.60
N TYR A 55 -7.19 16.26 0.62
CA TYR A 55 -7.71 16.91 -0.60
C TYR A 55 -6.62 17.15 -1.64
N ARG A 56 -5.48 17.73 -1.22
CA ARG A 56 -4.35 17.99 -2.13
C ARG A 56 -3.72 16.73 -2.67
N PHE A 57 -3.76 15.63 -1.93
CA PHE A 57 -3.31 14.35 -2.43
C PHE A 57 -4.25 13.84 -3.53
N ALA A 58 -5.55 13.78 -3.26
CA ALA A 58 -6.56 13.33 -4.23
C ALA A 58 -6.51 14.16 -5.53
N GLU A 59 -6.46 15.49 -5.42
CA GLU A 59 -6.36 16.41 -6.56
C GLU A 59 -5.12 16.12 -7.44
N ARG A 60 -3.98 15.78 -6.84
CA ARG A 60 -2.75 15.47 -7.59
C ARG A 60 -2.76 14.06 -8.18
N ALA A 61 -3.44 13.13 -7.52
CA ALA A 61 -3.45 11.72 -7.86
C ALA A 61 -4.46 11.41 -8.98
N ARG A 62 -5.63 12.05 -9.00
CA ARG A 62 -6.73 11.71 -9.92
C ARG A 62 -6.35 11.63 -11.41
N ASP A 63 -5.39 12.45 -11.85
CA ASP A 63 -4.98 12.52 -13.27
C ASP A 63 -3.69 11.72 -13.55
N ARG A 64 -3.16 10.98 -12.57
CA ARG A 64 -1.84 10.32 -12.64
C ARG A 64 -1.82 8.88 -12.15
N LEU A 65 -2.97 8.37 -11.70
CA LEU A 65 -3.07 7.00 -11.23
C LEU A 65 -3.40 6.06 -12.41
N PRO A 66 -2.85 4.84 -12.39
CA PRO A 66 -3.13 3.88 -13.45
C PRO A 66 -4.60 3.44 -13.39
N ALA A 67 -5.12 2.89 -14.49
CA ALA A 67 -6.46 2.33 -14.60
C ALA A 67 -6.59 0.98 -13.84
N GLY A 68 -6.32 0.99 -12.54
CA GLY A 68 -6.31 -0.17 -11.66
C GLY A 68 -6.45 0.23 -10.18
N PRO A 69 -6.57 -0.76 -9.27
CA PRO A 69 -6.69 -0.48 -7.85
C PRO A 69 -5.38 0.12 -7.28
N VAL A 70 -5.54 1.04 -6.34
CA VAL A 70 -4.43 1.68 -5.61
C VAL A 70 -4.67 1.57 -4.11
N GLY A 71 -3.66 1.18 -3.34
CA GLY A 71 -3.68 1.24 -1.89
C GLY A 71 -3.45 2.67 -1.40
N ILE A 72 -4.28 3.16 -0.48
CA ILE A 72 -4.13 4.49 0.14
C ILE A 72 -3.81 4.33 1.62
N ASP A 73 -2.61 4.79 2.00
CA ASP A 73 -2.10 4.71 3.37
C ASP A 73 -2.01 6.11 3.98
N VAL A 74 -2.92 6.42 4.89
CA VAL A 74 -3.00 7.73 5.56
C VAL A 74 -2.29 7.75 6.92
N ARG A 75 -1.47 6.75 7.26
CA ARG A 75 -0.84 6.62 8.59
C ARG A 75 -0.07 7.86 9.07
N TYR A 76 0.45 8.66 8.13
CA TYR A 76 1.22 9.87 8.45
C TYR A 76 0.34 11.12 8.62
N LEU A 77 -0.95 11.04 8.29
CA LEU A 77 -1.89 12.11 8.56
C LEU A 77 -2.40 12.00 9.99
N ALA A 78 -2.44 13.13 10.69
CA ALA A 78 -3.07 13.21 12.00
C ALA A 78 -4.59 12.92 11.90
N ASP A 79 -5.18 12.44 12.98
CA ASP A 79 -6.63 12.38 13.08
C ASP A 79 -7.19 13.81 13.24
N PRO A 80 -8.23 14.20 12.49
CA PRO A 80 -8.89 15.48 12.70
C PRO A 80 -9.49 15.57 14.11
N GLU A 81 -9.12 16.59 14.87
CA GLU A 81 -9.64 16.81 16.24
C GLU A 81 -11.11 17.25 16.25
N THR A 82 -11.59 17.84 15.16
CA THR A 82 -12.94 18.39 15.03
C THR A 82 -13.54 18.13 13.65
N GLY A 83 -14.87 18.21 13.56
CA GLY A 83 -15.60 18.04 12.30
C GLY A 83 -15.88 16.58 11.93
N TRP A 84 -16.63 16.41 10.84
CA TRP A 84 -17.12 15.11 10.37
C TRP A 84 -16.22 14.49 9.28
N ARG A 85 -15.34 15.27 8.66
CA ARG A 85 -14.45 14.83 7.59
C ARG A 85 -13.38 13.88 8.13
N ARG A 86 -12.96 12.91 7.32
CA ARG A 86 -11.98 11.89 7.70
C ARG A 86 -11.03 11.64 6.52
N PRO A 87 -9.70 11.77 6.68
CA PRO A 87 -8.77 11.76 5.56
C PRO A 87 -8.94 10.57 4.61
N ILE A 88 -9.04 9.35 5.14
CA ILE A 88 -9.17 8.16 4.29
C ILE A 88 -10.49 8.12 3.52
N ARG A 89 -11.60 8.52 4.16
CA ARG A 89 -12.93 8.57 3.54
C ARG A 89 -12.96 9.61 2.43
N ASP A 90 -12.49 10.82 2.75
CA ASP A 90 -12.41 11.91 1.79
C ASP A 90 -11.58 11.54 0.55
N ILE A 91 -10.42 10.90 0.72
CA ILE A 91 -9.59 10.49 -0.43
C ILE A 91 -10.28 9.41 -1.26
N VAL A 92 -10.88 8.42 -0.62
CA VAL A 92 -11.56 7.32 -1.32
C VAL A 92 -12.76 7.84 -2.10
N ASP A 93 -13.57 8.72 -1.50
CA ASP A 93 -14.73 9.34 -2.14
C ASP A 93 -14.29 10.24 -3.32
N ASP A 94 -13.28 11.10 -3.10
CA ASP A 94 -12.76 12.01 -4.12
C ASP A 94 -12.20 11.23 -5.32
N LEU A 95 -11.41 10.18 -5.09
CA LEU A 95 -10.87 9.33 -6.16
C LEU A 95 -11.94 8.49 -6.85
N GLY A 96 -12.95 8.02 -6.11
CA GLY A 96 -14.08 7.29 -6.66
C GLY A 96 -14.89 8.11 -7.66
N CYS A 97 -14.96 9.44 -7.49
CA CYS A 97 -15.59 10.34 -8.46
C CYS A 97 -14.88 10.39 -9.83
N PHE A 98 -13.67 9.84 -9.93
CA PHE A 98 -12.87 9.71 -11.16
C PHE A 98 -12.66 8.25 -11.56
N ASP A 99 -13.53 7.34 -11.11
CA ASP A 99 -13.47 5.89 -11.39
C ASP A 99 -12.16 5.21 -10.91
N ILE A 100 -11.46 5.82 -9.95
CA ILE A 100 -10.24 5.26 -9.37
C ILE A 100 -10.60 4.44 -8.14
N ARG A 101 -10.28 3.14 -8.19
CA ARG A 101 -10.53 2.22 -7.06
C ARG A 101 -9.45 2.36 -5.99
N ALA A 102 -9.69 3.24 -5.02
CA ALA A 102 -8.86 3.37 -3.83
C ALA A 102 -9.20 2.30 -2.77
N LEU A 103 -8.20 1.52 -2.36
CA LEU A 103 -8.26 0.52 -1.30
C LEU A 103 -7.66 1.09 -0.02
N PRO A 104 -8.42 1.24 1.08
CA PRO A 104 -7.84 1.70 2.35
C PRO A 104 -6.78 0.74 2.87
N VAL A 105 -5.62 1.28 3.25
CA VAL A 105 -4.57 0.54 3.96
C VAL A 105 -4.78 0.67 5.45
N VAL A 106 -5.05 -0.45 6.11
CA VAL A 106 -5.33 -0.58 7.53
C VAL A 106 -4.03 -0.94 8.27
N HIS A 107 -3.68 -0.16 9.30
CA HIS A 107 -2.67 -0.54 10.27
C HIS A 107 -3.33 -1.07 11.54
N PRO A 108 -3.15 -2.34 11.90
CA PRO A 108 -3.84 -2.96 13.03
C PRO A 108 -3.47 -2.38 14.39
N THR A 109 -2.48 -1.51 14.44
CA THR A 109 -2.00 -0.73 15.58
C THR A 109 -2.74 0.60 15.73
N ASP A 110 -3.47 1.06 14.70
CA ASP A 110 -4.22 2.31 14.72
C ASP A 110 -5.29 2.33 15.81
N PRO A 111 -5.72 3.51 16.30
CA PRO A 111 -6.84 3.61 17.23
C PRO A 111 -8.16 3.05 16.65
N PRO A 112 -9.09 2.52 17.47
CA PRO A 112 -10.37 1.97 17.00
C PRO A 112 -11.21 2.90 16.11
N GLU A 113 -11.17 4.21 16.35
CA GLU A 113 -11.92 5.17 15.54
C GLU A 113 -11.38 5.25 14.11
N ARG A 114 -10.05 5.37 13.96
CA ARG A 114 -9.41 5.32 12.65
C ARG A 114 -9.71 4.01 11.94
N LEU A 115 -9.60 2.87 12.62
CA LEU A 115 -9.95 1.56 12.03
C LEU A 115 -11.39 1.52 11.48
N ARG A 116 -12.35 2.15 12.15
CA ARG A 116 -13.73 2.27 11.66
C ARG A 116 -13.81 3.14 10.41
N ASP A 117 -13.07 4.25 10.35
CA ASP A 117 -13.03 5.11 9.16
C ASP A 117 -12.48 4.38 7.94
N HIS A 118 -11.43 3.55 8.11
CA HIS A 118 -10.94 2.68 7.04
C HIS A 118 -11.98 1.63 6.62
N GLY A 119 -12.67 1.03 7.60
CA GLY A 119 -13.72 0.05 7.34
C GLY A 119 -14.93 0.62 6.60
N ASP A 120 -15.37 1.82 6.99
CA ASP A 120 -16.41 2.59 6.29
C ASP A 120 -15.97 2.86 4.84
N ALA A 121 -14.79 3.44 4.64
CA ALA A 121 -14.25 3.74 3.30
C ALA A 121 -14.14 2.47 2.42
N ALA A 122 -13.72 1.35 3.00
CA ALA A 122 -13.59 0.09 2.26
C ALA A 122 -14.96 -0.45 1.83
N ARG A 123 -15.94 -0.46 2.73
CA ARG A 123 -17.29 -0.96 2.44
C ARG A 123 -18.03 -0.09 1.43
N ASP A 124 -17.85 1.23 1.50
CA ASP A 124 -18.45 2.18 0.56
C ASP A 124 -17.80 2.04 -0.84
N ASN A 125 -16.55 1.55 -0.92
CA ASN A 125 -15.80 1.40 -2.18
C ASN A 125 -15.47 -0.06 -2.57
N GLY A 126 -16.49 -0.92 -2.57
CA GLY A 126 -16.37 -2.28 -3.12
C GLY A 126 -15.79 -3.33 -2.17
N GLY A 127 -15.79 -3.04 -0.87
CA GLY A 127 -15.61 -4.00 0.21
C GLY A 127 -14.22 -4.62 0.32
N ARG A 128 -13.16 -3.97 -0.18
CA ARG A 128 -11.79 -4.48 -0.12
C ARG A 128 -10.87 -3.51 0.61
N ALA A 129 -9.89 -4.07 1.31
CA ALA A 129 -8.88 -3.30 2.04
C ALA A 129 -7.51 -3.98 1.93
N ILE A 130 -6.46 -3.25 2.30
CA ILE A 130 -5.11 -3.79 2.45
C ILE A 130 -4.77 -3.74 3.93
N VAL A 131 -4.33 -4.85 4.51
CA VAL A 131 -3.81 -4.87 5.88
C VAL A 131 -2.30 -4.85 5.81
N ARG A 132 -1.66 -3.86 6.43
CA ARG A 132 -0.19 -3.73 6.42
C ARG A 132 0.37 -3.95 7.81
N LEU A 133 1.25 -4.95 7.96
CA LEU A 133 1.93 -5.29 9.20
C LEU A 133 3.41 -4.92 9.13
N GLY A 134 4.00 -4.48 10.24
CA GLY A 134 5.44 -4.19 10.36
C GLY A 134 5.83 -2.73 10.10
N ALA A 135 4.94 -1.92 9.54
CA ALA A 135 5.19 -0.53 9.17
C ALA A 135 5.53 0.39 10.37
N ASP A 136 5.00 0.10 11.56
CA ASP A 136 5.18 0.88 12.80
C ASP A 136 6.25 0.34 13.76
N ARG A 137 6.51 -0.97 13.76
CA ARG A 137 7.28 -1.65 14.81
C ARG A 137 8.49 -2.43 14.30
N GLY A 138 8.82 -2.28 13.02
CA GLY A 138 10.00 -2.89 12.40
C GLY A 138 9.94 -4.40 12.21
N ARG A 139 9.01 -5.12 12.87
CA ARG A 139 8.80 -6.57 12.76
C ARG A 139 7.34 -6.95 13.13
N PRO A 140 6.68 -7.85 12.39
CA PRO A 140 5.41 -8.44 12.84
C PRO A 140 5.68 -9.38 14.02
N ASP A 141 4.88 -9.29 15.09
CA ASP A 141 4.98 -10.12 16.29
C ASP A 141 3.82 -11.14 16.31
N ASP A 142 4.02 -12.31 16.91
CA ASP A 142 3.02 -13.38 16.95
C ASP A 142 1.78 -12.98 17.75
N ASP A 143 1.96 -12.20 18.82
CA ASP A 143 0.85 -11.72 19.65
C ASP A 143 -0.01 -10.68 18.90
N LEU A 144 0.60 -9.92 17.98
CA LEU A 144 -0.13 -8.97 17.15
C LEU A 144 -1.08 -9.67 16.16
N THR A 145 -0.83 -10.93 15.86
CA THR A 145 -1.50 -11.60 14.74
C THR A 145 -2.85 -12.23 15.05
N ASP A 146 -3.14 -12.63 16.29
CA ASP A 146 -4.50 -13.05 16.68
C ASP A 146 -5.36 -11.85 17.07
N ASP A 147 -4.78 -10.89 17.80
CA ASP A 147 -5.41 -9.60 18.10
C ASP A 147 -5.81 -8.85 16.83
N LEU A 148 -4.99 -8.93 15.77
CA LEU A 148 -5.31 -8.42 14.45
C LEU A 148 -6.70 -8.84 13.97
N LEU A 149 -6.98 -10.15 13.97
CA LEU A 149 -8.22 -10.69 13.40
C LEU A 149 -9.43 -10.20 14.22
N VAL A 150 -9.28 -10.13 15.54
CA VAL A 150 -10.29 -9.56 16.44
C VAL A 150 -10.53 -8.08 16.11
N ARG A 151 -9.48 -7.29 15.90
CA ARG A 151 -9.60 -5.86 15.58
C ARG A 151 -10.21 -5.61 14.20
N LEU A 152 -9.88 -6.44 13.20
CA LEU A 152 -10.49 -6.38 11.87
C LEU A 152 -11.99 -6.64 11.96
N ASP A 153 -12.40 -7.71 12.65
CA ASP A 153 -13.81 -8.05 12.85
C ASP A 153 -14.57 -6.94 13.60
N GLN A 154 -14.00 -6.45 14.71
CA GLN A 154 -14.69 -5.50 15.59
C GLN A 154 -14.80 -4.08 15.01
N HIS A 155 -13.78 -3.61 14.28
CA HIS A 155 -13.67 -2.20 13.90
C HIS A 155 -13.72 -1.97 12.40
N VAL A 156 -13.01 -2.78 11.60
CA VAL A 156 -12.94 -2.60 10.15
C VAL A 156 -14.17 -3.21 9.47
N ARG A 157 -14.64 -4.36 9.95
CA ARG A 157 -15.83 -5.07 9.45
C ARG A 157 -15.75 -5.38 7.94
N VAL A 158 -14.55 -5.73 7.49
CA VAL A 158 -14.28 -6.27 6.15
C VAL A 158 -13.79 -7.71 6.35
N ALA A 159 -14.33 -8.65 5.58
CA ALA A 159 -13.97 -10.06 5.73
C ALA A 159 -12.49 -10.28 5.37
N VAL A 160 -11.83 -11.25 6.01
CA VAL A 160 -10.40 -11.52 5.80
C VAL A 160 -10.11 -11.89 4.34
N GLU A 161 -11.04 -12.57 3.70
CA GLU A 161 -11.02 -12.95 2.28
C GLU A 161 -11.03 -11.76 1.31
N GLN A 162 -11.52 -10.61 1.80
CA GLN A 162 -11.58 -9.38 1.03
C GLN A 162 -10.37 -8.47 1.29
N CYS A 163 -9.48 -8.89 2.19
CA CYS A 163 -8.28 -8.16 2.55
C CYS A 163 -7.04 -8.75 1.87
N ASP A 164 -6.22 -7.89 1.27
CA ASP A 164 -4.85 -8.24 0.87
C ASP A 164 -3.91 -7.97 2.05
N LEU A 165 -3.03 -8.91 2.39
CA LEU A 165 -2.08 -8.77 3.48
C LEU A 165 -0.70 -8.38 2.95
N VAL A 166 -0.13 -7.30 3.50
CA VAL A 166 1.25 -6.87 3.26
C VAL A 166 2.07 -7.02 4.53
N LEU A 167 3.07 -7.90 4.48
CA LEU A 167 4.08 -8.10 5.50
C LEU A 167 5.30 -7.22 5.17
N ASP A 168 5.33 -6.03 5.77
CA ASP A 168 6.37 -5.03 5.54
C ASP A 168 7.58 -5.29 6.46
N MET A 169 8.69 -5.70 5.85
CA MET A 169 9.97 -5.97 6.51
C MET A 169 10.86 -4.72 6.59
N SER A 170 10.34 -3.54 6.19
CA SER A 170 11.07 -2.27 6.15
C SER A 170 12.30 -2.34 5.24
N SER A 171 13.24 -1.41 5.41
CA SER A 171 14.49 -1.37 4.67
C SER A 171 15.47 -2.43 5.14
N VAL A 172 15.94 -3.24 4.19
CA VAL A 172 16.98 -4.25 4.33
C VAL A 172 18.16 -3.81 3.47
N LEU A 173 19.14 -3.18 4.12
CA LEU A 173 20.27 -2.48 3.49
C LEU A 173 21.57 -3.28 3.54
N SER A 174 21.55 -4.52 4.05
CA SER A 174 22.73 -5.39 4.07
C SER A 174 22.34 -6.87 4.12
N ASP A 175 23.25 -7.75 3.70
CA ASP A 175 23.09 -9.21 3.79
C ASP A 175 22.83 -9.68 5.23
N GLY A 176 23.44 -9.01 6.22
CA GLY A 176 23.17 -9.28 7.64
C GLY A 176 21.71 -9.00 8.02
N GLN A 177 21.13 -7.92 7.50
CA GLN A 177 19.72 -7.61 7.70
C GLN A 177 18.80 -8.55 6.92
N VAL A 178 19.19 -9.02 5.72
CA VAL A 178 18.45 -10.05 4.98
C VAL A 178 18.40 -11.34 5.81
N THR A 179 19.55 -11.79 6.29
CA THR A 179 19.69 -13.00 7.11
C THR A 179 18.84 -12.93 8.38
N ALA A 180 18.69 -11.73 8.97
CA ALA A 180 17.85 -11.52 10.15
C ALA A 180 16.35 -11.39 9.82
N ALA A 181 15.99 -10.89 8.64
CA ALA A 181 14.60 -10.67 8.22
C ALA A 181 13.95 -11.93 7.63
N GLU A 182 14.70 -12.79 6.94
CA GLU A 182 14.18 -13.97 6.25
C GLU A 182 13.44 -14.95 7.18
N PRO A 183 13.99 -15.34 8.36
CA PRO A 183 13.30 -16.29 9.24
C PRO A 183 11.99 -15.72 9.77
N LEU A 184 11.97 -14.42 10.04
CA LEU A 184 10.78 -13.71 10.47
C LEU A 184 9.73 -13.65 9.35
N ALA A 185 10.11 -13.24 8.15
CA ALA A 185 9.21 -13.20 7.00
C ALA A 185 8.58 -14.57 6.75
N ARG A 186 9.38 -15.65 6.81
CA ARG A 186 8.91 -17.03 6.70
C ARG A 186 7.89 -17.40 7.78
N LYS A 187 8.16 -17.00 9.04
CA LYS A 187 7.26 -17.21 10.17
C LYS A 187 5.93 -16.50 9.97
N CYS A 188 5.95 -15.22 9.59
CA CYS A 188 4.75 -14.42 9.33
C CYS A 188 3.94 -14.98 8.16
N VAL A 189 4.59 -15.40 7.07
CA VAL A 189 3.91 -16.05 5.93
C VAL A 189 3.25 -17.36 6.37
N SER A 190 3.92 -18.15 7.20
CA SER A 190 3.35 -19.39 7.75
C SER A 190 2.09 -19.12 8.60
N TRP A 191 2.10 -18.07 9.42
CA TRP A 191 0.91 -17.61 10.12
C TRP A 191 -0.19 -17.16 9.15
N ALA A 192 0.15 -16.28 8.19
CA ALA A 192 -0.82 -15.68 7.29
C ALA A 192 -1.57 -16.74 6.48
N ARG A 193 -0.89 -17.80 6.04
CA ARG A 193 -1.48 -18.92 5.29
C ARG A 193 -2.54 -19.71 6.05
N ARG A 194 -2.69 -19.52 7.37
CA ARG A 194 -3.77 -20.11 8.16
C ARG A 194 -5.11 -19.41 7.96
N GLN A 195 -5.09 -18.22 7.36
CA GLN A 195 -6.26 -17.40 7.12
C GLN A 195 -6.47 -17.21 5.61
N PRO A 196 -7.72 -17.00 5.18
CA PRO A 196 -8.07 -17.01 3.77
C PRO A 196 -7.87 -15.64 3.10
N TRP A 197 -6.75 -14.95 3.34
CA TRP A 197 -6.45 -13.64 2.73
C TRP A 197 -6.62 -13.64 1.20
N GLY A 198 -7.06 -12.52 0.63
CA GLY A 198 -7.13 -12.35 -0.83
C GLY A 198 -5.77 -12.48 -1.51
N SER A 199 -4.72 -11.98 -0.86
CA SER A 199 -3.32 -12.19 -1.23
C SER A 199 -2.41 -12.01 -0.01
N ILE A 200 -1.20 -12.58 -0.07
CA ILE A 200 -0.15 -12.40 0.94
C ILE A 200 1.12 -11.93 0.22
N THR A 201 1.55 -10.71 0.50
CA THR A 201 2.73 -10.06 -0.09
C THR A 201 3.76 -9.78 0.99
N VAL A 202 5.02 -10.12 0.73
CA VAL A 202 6.15 -9.68 1.57
C VAL A 202 6.81 -8.50 0.87
N ALA A 203 6.89 -7.37 1.56
CA ALA A 203 7.53 -6.15 1.08
C ALA A 203 8.82 -5.90 1.86
N ALA A 204 9.88 -5.51 1.15
CA ALA A 204 11.13 -5.05 1.74
C ALA A 204 11.75 -4.01 0.82
N GLY A 205 12.27 -2.92 1.38
CA GLY A 205 13.01 -1.92 0.64
C GLY A 205 14.49 -2.27 0.60
N SER A 206 15.12 -2.24 -0.56
CA SER A 206 16.58 -2.27 -0.67
C SER A 206 16.99 -1.21 -1.68
N MET A 207 18.11 -0.52 -1.41
CA MET A 207 18.72 0.37 -2.39
C MET A 207 19.96 -0.35 -2.92
N PRO A 208 20.09 -0.55 -4.24
CA PRO A 208 21.30 -1.14 -4.79
C PRO A 208 22.50 -0.23 -4.51
N ASP A 209 23.63 -0.82 -4.14
CA ASP A 209 24.86 -0.10 -3.75
C ASP A 209 25.45 0.76 -4.89
N ALA A 210 25.12 0.45 -6.15
CA ALA A 210 25.59 1.17 -7.33
C ALA A 210 24.43 1.83 -8.08
N VAL A 211 24.20 3.12 -7.81
CA VAL A 211 23.42 4.02 -8.70
C VAL A 211 24.36 4.83 -9.61
N GLY A 212 25.68 4.68 -9.46
CA GLY A 212 26.71 5.49 -10.14
C GLY A 212 27.33 4.89 -11.41
N ASP A 213 27.11 3.61 -11.73
CA ASP A 213 27.83 2.92 -12.82
C ASP A 213 27.05 2.88 -14.14
N ARG A 214 26.10 3.80 -14.33
CA ARG A 214 25.58 4.05 -15.67
C ARG A 214 26.55 5.02 -16.33
N GLU A 215 27.40 4.48 -17.22
CA GLU A 215 28.11 5.29 -18.21
C GLU A 215 27.10 6.28 -18.80
N SER A 216 27.32 7.58 -18.54
CA SER A 216 26.65 8.64 -19.29
C SER A 216 26.81 8.31 -20.77
N PRO A 217 25.76 8.35 -21.60
CA PRO A 217 25.93 8.19 -23.04
C PRO A 217 26.98 9.19 -23.49
N THR A 218 28.15 8.70 -23.90
CA THR A 218 29.15 9.55 -24.53
C THR A 218 28.48 10.13 -25.77
N ASP A 219 28.42 11.46 -25.83
CA ASP A 219 28.02 12.24 -27.00
C ASP A 219 29.03 11.93 -28.11
N ASP A 220 28.83 10.82 -28.82
CA ASP A 220 29.47 10.56 -30.10
C ASP A 220 28.87 11.54 -31.10
N ARG A 221 29.41 12.76 -31.05
CA ARG A 221 29.29 13.71 -32.14
C ARG A 221 29.92 13.06 -33.36
N VAL A 222 29.04 12.62 -34.24
CA VAL A 222 29.33 12.20 -35.60
C VAL A 222 30.21 13.25 -36.26
N ALA A 223 31.41 12.84 -36.65
CA ALA A 223 32.21 13.54 -37.63
C ALA A 223 31.44 13.55 -38.96
N GLY A 224 31.19 14.75 -39.48
CA GLY A 224 30.59 15.02 -40.78
C GLY A 224 30.64 16.50 -41.08
#